data_AF-A0A257LLC0-F1
#
_entry.id   AF-A0A257LLC0-F1
#
_cell.length_a   1.000
_cell.length_b   1.000
_cell.length_c   1.000
_cell.angle_alpha   90.00
_cell.angle_beta   90.00
_cell.angle_gamma   90.00
#
_symmetry.space_group_name_H-M   'P 1'
#
loop_
_entity.id
_entity.type
_entity.pdbx_description
1 polymer ?
#
loop_
_entity_poly.entity_id
_entity_poly.type
_entity_poly.pdbx_seq_one_letter_code
_entity_poly.pdbx_strand_id
1 'polypeptide(L)'
;MPRVLFSLALMISAGWVVAPLGAADAAAPAGTADGQKVGETCVGRGGQKDGSAPRSAEEAVRALRLREGLTIDVIAQEPAVVQPLYLSFDSRGRVWVTQYIQYPFPAGLKVTSYAQHLRAQFDKVPAQPPRGVKG
;
A
#
# COMPACT_ATOMS: atom_id res chain seq x y z
N MET A 1 -33.03 30.84 -48.11
CA MET A 1 -33.16 29.36 -48.18
C MET A 1 -32.25 28.89 -49.31
N PRO A 2 -31.36 27.89 -49.18
CA PRO A 2 -31.08 26.97 -48.07
C PRO A 2 -29.66 27.13 -47.47
N ARG A 3 -29.45 26.39 -46.37
CA ARG A 3 -28.26 26.32 -45.51
C ARG A 3 -27.33 25.22 -46.02
N VAL A 4 -26.02 25.38 -45.90
CA VAL A 4 -25.08 24.25 -45.94
C VAL A 4 -24.22 24.31 -44.67
N LEU A 5 -24.64 23.52 -43.69
CA LEU A 5 -23.84 23.12 -42.53
C LEU A 5 -22.73 22.21 -43.04
N PHE A 6 -21.47 22.52 -42.76
CA PHE A 6 -20.40 21.53 -42.75
C PHE A 6 -19.98 21.30 -41.30
N SER A 7 -20.58 20.27 -40.70
CA SER A 7 -20.10 19.68 -39.45
C SER A 7 -18.78 18.97 -39.73
N LEU A 8 -17.67 19.51 -39.25
CA LEU A 8 -16.40 18.78 -39.18
C LEU A 8 -16.23 18.28 -37.75
N ALA A 9 -16.78 17.09 -37.49
CA ALA A 9 -16.50 16.33 -36.28
C ALA A 9 -15.09 15.73 -36.41
N LEU A 10 -14.09 16.42 -35.86
CA LEU A 10 -12.74 15.89 -35.73
C LEU A 10 -12.64 15.10 -34.42
N MET A 11 -13.06 13.83 -34.46
CA MET A 11 -12.74 12.83 -33.44
C MET A 11 -11.24 12.53 -33.53
N ILE A 12 -10.42 13.28 -32.80
CA ILE A 12 -9.05 12.86 -32.49
C ILE A 12 -9.14 11.92 -31.30
N SER A 13 -9.28 10.62 -31.59
CA SER A 13 -8.94 9.56 -30.67
C SER A 13 -7.42 9.55 -30.45
N ALA A 14 -6.93 10.50 -29.66
CA ALA A 14 -5.59 10.40 -29.10
C ALA A 14 -5.62 9.27 -28.07
N GLY A 15 -5.28 8.07 -28.53
CA GLY A 15 -5.05 6.91 -27.68
C GLY A 15 -3.98 7.28 -26.66
N TRP A 16 -4.41 7.51 -25.42
CA TRP A 16 -3.50 7.44 -24.30
C TRP A 16 -3.08 5.98 -24.20
N VAL A 17 -1.92 5.67 -24.77
CA VAL A 17 -1.16 4.49 -24.35
C VAL A 17 -0.79 4.76 -22.90
N VAL A 18 -1.65 4.30 -22.00
CA VAL A 18 -1.26 4.04 -20.62
C VAL A 18 -0.24 2.92 -20.72
N ALA A 19 1.03 3.29 -20.75
CA ALA A 19 2.09 2.33 -20.50
C ALA A 19 1.76 1.70 -19.14
N PRO A 20 1.70 0.37 -19.03
CA PRO A 20 1.63 -0.24 -17.72
C PRO A 20 2.93 0.19 -17.04
N LEU A 21 2.82 1.02 -15.99
CA LEU A 21 3.89 1.11 -15.02
C LEU A 21 4.12 -0.34 -14.63
N GLY A 22 5.30 -0.88 -14.97
CA GLY A 22 5.66 -2.23 -14.62
C GLY A 22 5.28 -2.43 -13.16
N ALA A 23 4.43 -3.42 -12.91
CA ALA A 23 4.12 -3.84 -11.56
C ALA A 23 5.47 -4.00 -10.88
N ALA A 24 5.78 -3.12 -9.92
CA ALA A 24 6.89 -3.35 -9.03
C ALA A 24 6.64 -4.76 -8.52
N ASP A 25 7.58 -5.65 -8.82
CA ASP A 25 7.54 -7.05 -8.44
C ASP A 25 7.02 -7.09 -7.02
N ALA A 26 5.82 -7.62 -6.81
CA ALA A 26 5.14 -7.56 -5.52
C ALA A 26 5.90 -8.50 -4.59
N ALA A 27 7.05 -8.02 -4.11
CA ALA A 27 7.89 -8.71 -3.17
C ALA A 27 6.97 -9.06 -2.00
N ALA A 28 6.85 -10.36 -1.74
CA ALA A 28 6.01 -10.87 -0.68
C ALA A 28 6.25 -10.05 0.60
N PRO A 29 5.21 -9.62 1.32
CA PRO A 29 5.38 -8.78 2.50
C PRO A 29 6.39 -9.45 3.42
N ALA A 30 7.40 -8.68 3.83
CA ALA A 30 8.45 -9.19 4.67
C ALA A 30 7.83 -9.62 6.01
N GLY A 31 7.79 -10.93 6.25
CA GLY A 31 7.17 -11.55 7.41
C GLY A 31 6.55 -12.90 7.07
N THR A 32 7.04 -13.98 7.67
CA THR A 32 6.39 -15.30 7.62
C THR A 32 4.96 -15.21 8.17
N ALA A 33 4.03 -16.01 7.64
CA ALA A 33 2.66 -16.17 8.16
C ALA A 33 2.60 -16.44 9.69
N ASP A 34 3.67 -17.00 10.25
CA ASP A 34 3.83 -17.23 11.70
C ASP A 34 3.94 -15.92 12.51
N GLY A 35 4.48 -14.84 11.95
CA GLY A 35 4.57 -13.53 12.61
C GLY A 35 3.22 -12.83 12.75
N GLN A 36 2.27 -13.12 11.85
CA GLN A 36 0.89 -12.64 11.95
C GLN A 36 0.13 -13.27 13.13
N LYS A 37 0.46 -14.53 13.50
CA LYS A 37 -0.22 -15.26 14.58
C LYS A 37 0.15 -14.79 16.00
N VAL A 38 1.27 -14.09 16.17
CA VAL A 38 1.65 -13.59 17.51
C VAL A 38 0.87 -12.34 17.92
N GLY A 39 0.34 -11.58 16.95
CA GLY A 39 -0.62 -10.51 17.22
C GLY A 39 -1.95 -11.02 17.78
N GLU A 40 -2.30 -12.28 17.55
CA GLU A 40 -3.55 -12.90 17.99
C GLU A 40 -3.50 -13.41 19.44
N THR A 41 -2.30 -13.67 19.97
CA THR A 41 -2.08 -14.18 21.33
C THR A 41 -1.81 -13.08 22.36
N CYS A 42 -1.57 -11.84 21.92
CA CYS A 42 -1.40 -10.70 22.80
C CYS A 42 -2.77 -10.06 23.07
N VAL A 43 -3.28 -10.18 24.30
CA VAL A 43 -4.48 -9.46 24.75
C VAL A 43 -4.23 -7.95 24.58
N GLY A 44 -5.01 -7.34 23.69
CA GLY A 44 -4.89 -5.94 23.30
C GLY A 44 -4.86 -4.99 24.49
N ARG A 45 -3.76 -4.29 24.73
CA ARG A 45 -3.74 -3.08 25.58
C ARG A 45 -3.67 -1.84 24.71
N GLY A 46 -4.76 -1.09 24.60
CA GLY A 46 -4.84 0.15 23.81
C GLY A 46 -5.08 -0.08 22.32
N GLY A 47 -4.38 0.66 21.44
CA GLY A 47 -4.54 0.62 19.97
C GLY A 47 -4.05 -0.66 19.27
N GLN A 48 -4.18 -1.81 19.92
CA GLN A 48 -3.96 -3.12 19.31
C GLN A 48 -5.23 -3.60 18.59
N LYS A 49 -5.09 -4.56 17.68
CA LYS A 49 -6.21 -5.09 16.86
C LYS A 49 -7.39 -5.47 17.75
N ASP A 50 -8.56 -4.91 17.43
CA ASP A 50 -9.84 -5.12 18.11
C ASP A 50 -10.56 -6.41 17.67
N GLY A 51 -9.87 -7.27 16.92
CA GLY A 51 -10.43 -8.50 16.35
C GLY A 51 -11.32 -8.28 15.13
N SER A 52 -11.52 -7.03 14.68
CA SER A 52 -12.26 -6.78 13.44
C SER A 52 -11.49 -7.25 12.21
N ALA A 53 -12.22 -7.74 11.21
CA ALA A 53 -11.65 -8.11 9.93
C ALA A 53 -11.16 -6.84 9.19
N PRO A 54 -10.02 -6.91 8.45
CA PRO A 54 -9.62 -5.83 7.56
C PRO A 54 -10.73 -5.50 6.55
N ARG A 55 -11.00 -4.21 6.35
CA ARG A 55 -11.96 -3.72 5.34
C ARG A 55 -11.30 -3.64 3.97
N SER A 56 -12.08 -3.78 2.89
CA SER A 56 -11.62 -3.36 1.56
C SER A 56 -11.37 -1.85 1.52
N ALA A 57 -10.63 -1.35 0.53
CA ALA A 57 -10.41 0.10 0.41
C ALA A 57 -11.72 0.86 0.19
N GLU A 58 -12.64 0.30 -0.60
CA GLU A 58 -13.96 0.89 -0.87
C GLU A 58 -14.83 0.90 0.38
N GLU A 59 -14.81 -0.17 1.17
CA GLU A 59 -15.52 -0.25 2.45
C GLU A 59 -14.94 0.73 3.49
N ALA A 60 -13.62 0.88 3.53
CA ALA A 60 -12.95 1.82 4.41
C ALA A 60 -13.35 3.27 4.09
N VAL A 61 -13.40 3.64 2.80
CA VAL A 61 -13.87 4.96 2.35
C VAL A 61 -15.32 5.21 2.77
N ARG A 62 -16.21 4.23 2.63
CA ARG A 62 -17.62 4.36 3.06
C ARG A 62 -17.78 4.53 4.56
N ALA A 63 -16.82 4.05 5.35
CA ALA A 63 -16.84 4.18 6.81
C ALA A 63 -16.35 5.55 7.30
N LEU A 64 -15.69 6.35 6.45
CA LEU A 64 -15.20 7.69 6.81
C LEU A 64 -16.36 8.69 6.84
N ARG A 65 -16.36 9.57 7.85
CA ARG A 65 -17.29 10.70 7.94
C ARG A 65 -16.64 11.93 7.34
N LEU A 66 -17.20 12.41 6.23
CA LEU A 66 -16.75 13.62 5.55
C LEU A 66 -17.56 14.84 5.99
N ARG A 67 -16.94 16.01 5.94
CA ARG A 67 -17.63 17.29 6.08
C ARG A 67 -18.35 17.63 4.77
N GLU A 68 -19.44 18.38 4.86
CA GLU A 68 -20.14 18.90 3.69
C GLU A 68 -19.18 19.60 2.70
N GLY A 69 -19.33 19.29 1.42
CA GLY A 69 -18.49 19.81 0.34
C GLY A 69 -17.18 19.05 0.09
N LEU A 70 -16.87 17.99 0.83
CA LEU A 70 -15.70 17.14 0.59
C LEU A 70 -16.10 15.78 -0.01
N THR A 71 -15.28 15.30 -0.94
CA THR A 71 -15.35 13.95 -1.52
C THR A 71 -14.02 13.24 -1.34
N ILE A 72 -14.05 11.90 -1.35
CA ILE A 72 -12.86 11.06 -1.25
C ILE A 72 -12.96 9.94 -2.27
N ASP A 73 -11.83 9.64 -2.93
CA ASP A 73 -11.72 8.60 -3.93
C ASP A 73 -10.51 7.71 -3.62
N VAL A 74 -10.65 6.40 -3.88
CA VAL A 74 -9.55 5.45 -3.76
C VAL A 74 -8.67 5.54 -5.01
N ILE A 75 -7.41 5.96 -4.85
CA ILE A 75 -6.45 6.09 -5.96
C ILE A 75 -5.49 4.91 -6.09
N ALA A 76 -5.23 4.21 -4.99
CA ALA A 76 -4.34 3.05 -4.92
C ALA A 76 -4.71 2.19 -3.70
N GLN A 77 -4.55 0.88 -3.82
CA GLN A 77 -4.80 -0.10 -2.75
C GLN A 77 -3.83 -1.27 -2.85
N GLU A 78 -3.86 -2.17 -1.87
CA GLU A 78 -3.10 -3.41 -1.90
C GLU A 78 -3.54 -4.26 -3.11
N PRO A 79 -2.60 -4.88 -3.85
CA PRO A 79 -1.17 -5.05 -3.54
C PRO A 79 -0.24 -3.93 -4.05
N ALA A 80 -0.75 -2.90 -4.71
CA ALA A 80 0.07 -1.87 -5.35
C ALA A 80 0.77 -0.93 -4.35
N VAL A 81 0.12 -0.64 -3.21
CA VAL A 81 0.67 0.19 -2.13
C VAL A 81 0.41 -0.47 -0.79
N VAL A 82 1.48 -0.73 -0.04
CA VAL A 82 1.49 -1.33 1.30
C VAL A 82 2.21 -0.42 2.30
N GLN A 83 1.67 -0.30 3.51
CA GLN A 83 2.24 0.48 4.62
C GLN A 83 2.79 1.87 4.22
N PRO A 84 1.96 2.77 3.66
CA PRO A 84 2.41 4.10 3.25
C PRO A 84 2.76 4.97 4.47
N LEU A 85 3.94 5.59 4.45
CA LEU A 85 4.38 6.52 5.50
C LEU A 85 4.33 7.99 5.07
N TYR A 86 4.70 8.24 3.82
CA TYR A 86 4.85 9.59 3.29
C TYR A 86 4.52 9.62 1.81
N LEU A 87 3.94 10.73 1.36
CA LEU A 87 3.65 10.98 -0.05
C LEU A 87 4.05 12.40 -0.44
N SER A 88 4.54 12.55 -1.68
CA SER A 88 4.88 13.84 -2.26
C SER A 88 4.60 13.88 -3.75
N PHE A 89 4.19 15.05 -4.26
CA PHE A 89 4.01 15.29 -5.69
C PHE A 89 5.29 15.86 -6.29
N ASP A 90 5.66 15.40 -7.48
CA ASP A 90 6.70 16.04 -8.28
C ASP A 90 6.15 17.15 -9.18
N SER A 91 7.04 17.91 -9.82
CA SER A 91 6.69 19.00 -10.75
C SER A 91 5.93 18.53 -12.00
N ARG A 92 5.89 17.22 -12.27
CA ARG A 92 5.16 16.61 -13.38
C ARG A 92 3.79 16.07 -12.95
N GLY A 93 3.40 16.27 -11.69
CA GLY A 93 2.12 15.81 -11.14
C GLY A 93 2.09 14.33 -10.79
N ARG A 94 3.24 13.63 -10.71
CA ARG A 94 3.29 12.23 -10.25
C ARG A 94 3.35 12.18 -8.73
N VAL A 95 2.71 11.17 -8.14
CA VAL A 95 2.78 10.88 -6.70
C VAL A 95 3.89 9.89 -6.42
N TRP A 96 4.76 10.24 -5.49
CA TRP A 96 5.75 9.35 -4.90
C TRP A 96 5.28 8.91 -3.53
N VAL A 97 5.32 7.61 -3.24
CA VAL A 97 4.89 7.02 -1.97
C VAL A 97 6.07 6.27 -1.35
N THR A 98 6.37 6.58 -0.09
CA THR A 98 7.35 5.84 0.72
C THR A 98 6.61 4.74 1.48
N GLN A 99 7.01 3.49 1.27
CA GLN A 99 6.39 2.30 1.86
C GLN A 99 7.30 1.69 2.91
N TYR A 100 6.73 1.17 4.00
CA TYR A 100 7.50 0.59 5.11
C TYR A 100 7.59 -0.94 5.09
N ILE A 101 7.96 -1.50 3.94
CA ILE A 101 7.81 -2.93 3.60
C ILE A 101 8.58 -3.88 4.54
N GLN A 102 9.78 -3.50 4.96
CA GLN A 102 10.67 -4.37 5.75
C GLN A 102 10.55 -4.18 7.26
N TYR A 103 9.66 -3.31 7.74
CA TYR A 103 9.47 -3.07 9.16
C TYR A 103 8.07 -3.53 9.61
N PRO A 104 7.95 -4.22 10.76
CA PRO A 104 8.99 -4.56 11.73
C PRO A 104 9.76 -5.85 11.42
N PHE A 105 9.41 -6.58 10.37
CA PHE A 105 10.00 -7.88 10.05
C PHE A 105 10.87 -7.79 8.80
N PRO A 106 12.21 -7.78 8.93
CA PRO A 106 13.09 -7.75 7.78
C PRO A 106 12.87 -8.97 6.89
N ALA A 107 12.99 -8.79 5.58
CA ALA A 107 12.84 -9.88 4.63
C ALA A 107 13.90 -10.98 4.91
N GLY A 108 13.55 -12.24 4.64
CA GLY A 108 14.47 -13.38 4.75
C GLY A 108 14.85 -13.81 6.18
N LEU A 109 14.24 -13.20 7.21
CA LEU A 109 14.34 -13.61 8.62
C LEU A 109 13.03 -14.26 9.07
N LYS A 110 13.15 -15.30 9.89
CA LYS A 110 12.02 -15.95 10.55
C LYS A 110 11.93 -15.48 12.00
N VAL A 111 10.75 -15.00 12.39
CA VAL A 111 10.48 -14.68 13.80
C VAL A 111 10.40 -15.98 14.59
N THR A 112 11.24 -16.11 15.62
CA THR A 112 11.32 -17.30 16.48
C THR A 112 10.50 -17.12 17.76
N SER A 113 10.57 -15.94 18.38
CA SER A 113 9.83 -15.64 19.60
C SER A 113 9.61 -14.13 19.77
N TYR A 114 8.71 -13.75 20.68
CA TYR A 114 8.56 -12.37 21.12
C TYR A 114 8.93 -12.28 22.59
N ALA A 115 9.77 -11.31 22.93
CA ALA A 115 10.01 -10.96 24.31
C ALA A 115 8.77 -10.29 24.92
N GLN A 116 8.71 -10.21 26.26
CA GLN A 116 7.64 -9.52 27.00
C GLN A 116 7.37 -8.08 26.52
N HIS A 117 8.38 -7.41 25.95
CA HIS A 117 8.29 -6.05 25.41
C HIS A 117 8.02 -6.02 23.89
N LEU A 118 7.37 -7.04 23.33
CA LEU A 118 7.01 -7.17 21.91
C LEU A 118 8.19 -7.05 20.93
N ARG A 119 9.41 -7.34 21.40
CA ARG A 119 10.60 -7.41 20.54
C ARG A 119 10.68 -8.79 19.91
N ALA A 120 10.59 -8.85 18.59
CA ALA A 120 10.79 -10.09 17.84
C ALA A 120 12.26 -10.54 17.94
N GLN A 121 12.46 -11.81 18.26
CA GLN A 121 13.73 -12.51 18.11
C GLN A 121 13.72 -13.26 16.79
N PHE A 122 14.82 -13.18 16.04
CA PHE A 122 14.96 -13.78 14.72
C PHE A 122 15.90 -14.99 14.76
N ASP A 123 15.73 -15.88 13.79
CA ASP A 123 16.56 -17.07 13.60
C ASP A 123 18.05 -16.76 13.37
N LYS A 124 18.34 -15.63 12.72
CA LYS A 124 19.70 -15.20 12.39
C LYS A 124 19.83 -13.67 12.38
N VAL A 125 21.07 -13.19 12.47
CA VAL A 125 21.38 -11.77 12.29
C VAL A 125 21.26 -11.42 10.80
N PRO A 126 20.53 -10.36 10.43
CA PRO A 126 20.46 -9.92 9.04
C PRO A 126 21.86 -9.58 8.52
N ALA A 127 22.14 -9.96 7.28
CA ALA A 127 23.40 -9.60 6.64
C ALA A 127 23.50 -8.08 6.54
N GLN A 128 24.69 -7.55 6.81
CA GLN A 128 25.00 -6.13 6.66
C GLN A 128 24.69 -5.63 5.24
N PRO A 129 24.13 -4.42 5.08
CA PRO A 129 24.01 -3.78 3.77
C PRO A 129 25.41 -3.67 3.12
N PRO A 130 25.60 -3.89 1.80
CA PRO A 130 24.64 -4.13 0.72
C PRO A 130 24.29 -5.61 0.45
N ARG A 131 24.76 -6.54 1.28
CA ARG A 131 24.69 -8.00 1.02
C ARG A 131 23.39 -8.67 1.48
N GLY A 132 22.48 -7.92 2.10
CA GLY A 132 21.19 -8.40 2.57
C GLY A 132 20.18 -8.65 1.44
N VAL A 133 19.03 -9.22 1.80
CA VAL A 133 17.91 -9.35 0.87
C VAL A 133 17.36 -7.98 0.51
N LYS A 134 17.03 -7.81 -0.77
CA LYS A 134 16.40 -6.57 -1.25
C LYS A 134 14.94 -6.53 -0.79
N GLY A 135 14.51 -5.34 -0.39
CA GLY A 135 13.12 -5.03 -0.07
C GLY A 135 12.40 -4.42 -1.23
#